data_AF-A0A965MSA2-F1
#
_entry.id   AF-A0A965MSA2-F1
#
_cell.length_a   1.000
_cell.length_b   1.000
_cell.length_c   1.000
_cell.angle_alpha   90.00
_cell.angle_beta   90.00
_cell.angle_gamma   90.00
#
_symmetry.space_group_name_H-M   'P 1'
#
loop_
_entity.id
_entity.type
_entity.pdbx_description
1 polymer ?
#
loop_
_entity_poly.entity_id
_entity_poly.type
_entity_poly.pdbx_seq_one_letter_code
_entity_poly.pdbx_strand_id
1 'polypeptide(L)'
;MSKTAKEDLQYWDSVLDEYEQSIGLSEYKADGLPSSELNEYLSMNRDTIEKLSPEDCAQISYRLAQFSFHTQRTINRELARYNWAEESIKEVIADEINNYKGYGYIEKSIQAIKHNDKANSLNNIKKYAKQRSDRLSYLANSLKNLSDIILSVQKTKVKHGS
;
A
#
# COMPACT_ATOMS: atom_id res chain seq x y z
N MET A 1 -6.63 -30.54 7.65
CA MET A 1 -7.54 -29.51 7.10
C MET A 1 -6.68 -28.56 6.29
N SER A 2 -6.98 -28.37 5.00
CA SER A 2 -6.28 -27.34 4.20
C SER A 2 -6.55 -25.99 4.84
N LYS A 3 -5.51 -25.23 5.16
CA LYS A 3 -5.66 -23.81 5.53
C LYS A 3 -6.43 -23.09 4.42
N THR A 4 -7.29 -22.16 4.80
CA THR A 4 -8.01 -21.31 3.85
C THR A 4 -7.03 -20.28 3.26
N ALA A 5 -7.30 -19.80 2.05
CA ALA A 5 -6.46 -18.77 1.42
C ALA A 5 -6.34 -17.47 2.27
N LYS A 6 -7.32 -17.20 3.15
CA LYS A 6 -7.27 -16.06 4.08
C LYS A 6 -6.33 -16.31 5.26
N GLU A 7 -6.33 -17.51 5.81
CA GLU A 7 -5.40 -17.89 6.89
C GLU A 7 -3.96 -17.91 6.38
N ASP A 8 -3.74 -18.43 5.16
CA ASP A 8 -2.41 -18.41 4.54
C ASP A 8 -1.93 -16.97 4.31
N LEU A 9 -2.82 -16.07 3.84
CA LEU A 9 -2.50 -14.65 3.69
C LEU A 9 -2.10 -14.01 5.02
N GLN A 10 -2.84 -14.28 6.10
CA GLN A 10 -2.55 -13.74 7.44
C GLN A 10 -1.21 -14.26 7.96
N TYR A 11 -0.91 -15.53 7.73
CA TYR A 11 0.38 -16.11 8.08
C TYR A 11 1.52 -15.39 7.35
N TRP A 12 1.43 -15.22 6.04
CA TRP A 12 2.46 -14.53 5.26
C TRP A 12 2.62 -13.07 5.65
N ASP A 13 1.51 -12.37 5.87
CA ASP A 13 1.50 -11.02 6.43
C ASP A 13 2.27 -10.96 7.77
N SER A 14 2.03 -11.89 8.70
CA SER A 14 2.73 -11.92 9.99
C SER A 14 4.23 -12.17 9.86
N VAL A 15 4.63 -13.10 8.99
CA VAL A 15 6.06 -13.40 8.72
C VAL A 15 6.76 -12.18 8.14
N LEU A 16 6.10 -11.45 7.23
CA LEU A 16 6.66 -10.23 6.65
C LEU A 16 6.71 -9.09 7.67
N ASP A 17 5.70 -8.97 8.54
CA ASP A 17 5.69 -7.98 9.61
C ASP A 17 6.81 -8.24 10.64
N GLU A 18 7.08 -9.50 10.99
CA GLU A 18 8.23 -9.90 11.82
C GLU A 18 9.57 -9.54 11.15
N TYR A 19 9.68 -9.77 9.84
CA TYR A 19 10.86 -9.37 9.07
C TYR A 19 11.05 -7.85 9.10
N GLU A 20 9.99 -7.05 8.85
CA GLU A 20 10.05 -5.59 8.93
C GLU A 20 10.51 -5.12 10.32
N GLN A 21 10.02 -5.74 11.39
CA GLN A 21 10.45 -5.45 12.75
C GLN A 21 11.93 -5.81 12.99
N SER A 22 12.40 -6.92 12.44
CA SER A 22 13.79 -7.38 12.58
C SER A 22 14.81 -6.40 12.00
N ILE A 23 14.43 -5.63 10.98
CA ILE A 23 15.26 -4.59 10.35
C ILE A 23 15.04 -3.20 10.98
N GLY A 24 14.30 -3.13 12.09
CA GLY A 24 14.09 -1.90 12.86
C GLY A 24 12.91 -1.04 12.40
N LEU A 25 12.04 -1.53 11.52
CA LEU A 25 10.81 -0.82 11.20
C LEU A 25 9.79 -0.98 12.33
N SER A 26 9.11 0.13 12.66
CA SER A 26 7.96 0.09 13.56
C SER A 26 6.85 -0.83 13.05
N GLU A 27 6.08 -1.39 13.99
CA GLU A 27 4.88 -2.17 13.69
C GLU A 27 3.98 -1.43 12.69
N TYR A 28 3.53 -2.14 11.66
CA TYR A 28 2.60 -1.58 10.69
C TYR A 28 1.22 -1.40 11.33
N LYS A 29 0.78 -0.15 11.47
CA LYS A 29 -0.55 0.20 11.97
C LYS A 29 -1.42 0.70 10.83
N ALA A 30 -2.48 -0.02 10.50
CA ALA A 30 -3.43 0.39 9.45
C ALA A 30 -4.07 1.75 9.76
N ASP A 31 -4.38 2.00 11.04
CA ASP A 31 -4.93 3.28 11.53
C ASP A 31 -3.83 4.16 12.14
N GLY A 32 -2.59 4.03 11.65
CA GLY A 32 -1.43 4.66 12.25
C GLY A 32 -1.49 6.19 12.28
N LEU A 33 -2.39 6.81 11.51
CA LEU A 33 -2.49 8.25 11.39
C LEU A 33 -3.95 8.75 11.31
N PRO A 34 -4.33 9.81 12.03
CA PRO A 34 -5.70 10.35 12.03
C PRO A 34 -6.11 10.90 10.65
N SER A 35 -7.28 10.49 10.16
CA SER A 35 -7.81 10.99 8.88
C SER A 35 -8.16 12.48 8.92
N SER A 36 -8.57 13.00 10.09
CA SER A 36 -8.87 14.43 10.29
C SER A 36 -7.65 15.31 10.05
N GLU A 37 -6.50 14.91 10.59
CA GLU A 37 -5.23 15.63 10.48
C GLU A 37 -4.73 15.64 9.03
N LEU A 38 -4.77 14.49 8.35
CA LEU A 38 -4.36 14.43 6.94
C LEU A 38 -5.26 15.30 6.05
N ASN A 39 -6.57 15.26 6.26
CA ASN A 39 -7.51 16.06 5.50
C ASN A 39 -7.30 17.56 5.71
N GLU A 40 -7.01 17.97 6.94
CA GLU A 40 -6.65 19.35 7.26
C GLU A 40 -5.44 19.79 6.42
N TYR A 41 -4.35 19.01 6.44
CA TYR A 41 -3.14 19.36 5.71
C TYR A 41 -3.29 19.35 4.18
N LEU A 42 -4.10 18.44 3.63
CA LEU A 42 -4.33 18.33 2.19
C LEU A 42 -5.30 19.39 1.64
N SER A 43 -6.14 19.97 2.49
CA SER A 43 -7.17 20.94 2.12
C SER A 43 -6.83 22.39 2.51
N MET A 44 -5.64 22.63 3.06
CA MET A 44 -5.19 23.99 3.39
C MET A 44 -5.22 24.89 2.17
N ASN A 45 -5.90 26.03 2.29
CA ASN A 45 -5.85 27.08 1.30
C ASN A 45 -4.62 27.98 1.53
N ARG A 46 -4.37 28.87 0.58
CA ARG A 46 -3.24 29.81 0.64
C ARG A 46 -3.24 30.66 1.91
N ASP A 47 -4.39 31.22 2.28
CA ASP A 47 -4.52 32.12 3.44
C ASP A 47 -4.15 31.41 4.75
N THR A 48 -4.46 30.11 4.83
CA THR A 48 -4.09 29.28 5.98
C THR A 48 -2.58 29.09 6.02
N ILE A 49 -1.96 28.77 4.88
CA ILE A 49 -0.51 28.57 4.76
C ILE A 49 0.27 29.85 5.09
N GLU A 50 -0.22 31.01 4.67
CA GLU A 50 0.41 32.30 4.96
C GLU A 50 0.43 32.61 6.47
N LYS A 51 -0.56 32.16 7.23
CA LYS A 51 -0.65 32.36 8.69
C LYS A 51 0.18 31.38 9.53
N LEU A 52 0.67 30.30 8.94
CA LEU A 52 1.48 29.32 9.66
C LEU A 52 2.82 29.93 10.12
N SER A 53 3.25 29.57 11.32
CA SER A 53 4.61 29.85 11.77
C SER A 53 5.63 28.95 11.03
N PRO A 54 6.91 29.32 10.99
CA PRO A 54 7.95 28.41 10.51
C PRO A 54 7.94 27.04 11.19
N GLU A 55 7.68 27.01 12.50
CA GLU A 55 7.60 25.78 13.30
C GLU A 55 6.42 24.91 12.86
N ASP A 56 5.25 25.50 12.62
CA ASP A 56 4.07 24.76 12.14
C ASP A 56 4.35 24.15 10.77
N CYS A 57 4.97 24.90 9.86
CA CYS A 57 5.35 24.37 8.56
C CYS A 57 6.33 23.18 8.69
N ALA A 58 7.30 23.25 9.61
CA ALA A 58 8.21 22.14 9.84
C ALA A 58 7.49 20.89 10.36
N GLN A 59 6.56 21.06 11.31
CA GLN A 59 5.75 19.96 11.84
C GLN A 59 4.86 19.33 10.76
N ILE A 60 4.12 20.15 10.01
CA ILE A 60 3.26 19.67 8.91
C ILE A 60 4.09 18.93 7.86
N SER A 61 5.24 19.47 7.47
CA SER A 61 6.15 18.82 6.53
C SER A 61 6.59 17.43 7.03
N TYR A 62 6.98 17.34 8.31
CA TYR A 62 7.35 16.06 8.93
C TYR A 62 6.17 15.07 8.95
N ARG A 63 4.98 15.52 9.33
CA ARG A 63 3.78 14.68 9.35
C ARG A 63 3.43 14.18 7.95
N LEU A 64 3.43 15.04 6.93
CA LEU A 64 3.24 14.65 5.52
C LEU A 64 4.29 13.64 5.03
N ALA A 65 5.54 13.76 5.47
CA ALA A 65 6.57 12.76 5.18
C ALA A 65 6.27 11.41 5.86
N GLN A 66 5.77 11.41 7.10
CA GLN A 66 5.32 10.19 7.77
C GLN A 66 4.12 9.55 7.05
N PHE A 67 3.14 10.35 6.60
CA PHE A 67 2.02 9.87 5.78
C PHE A 67 2.49 9.24 4.47
N SER A 68 3.45 9.87 3.79
CA SER A 68 4.07 9.34 2.57
C SER A 68 4.72 7.98 2.82
N PHE A 69 5.53 7.87 3.88
CA PHE A 69 6.20 6.63 4.27
C PHE A 69 5.19 5.52 4.60
N HIS A 70 4.15 5.83 5.38
CA HIS A 70 3.09 4.88 5.68
C HIS A 70 2.37 4.40 4.41
N THR A 71 2.04 5.32 3.50
CA THR A 71 1.41 5.00 2.21
C THR A 71 2.30 4.09 1.37
N GLN A 72 3.62 4.34 1.34
CA GLN A 72 4.57 3.48 0.64
C GLN A 72 4.63 2.07 1.24
N ARG A 73 4.62 1.93 2.57
CA ARG A 73 4.54 0.61 3.22
C ARG A 73 3.26 -0.13 2.87
N THR A 74 2.12 0.58 2.86
CA THR A 74 0.84 0.01 2.42
C THR A 74 0.92 -0.49 0.98
N ILE A 75 1.47 0.28 0.05
CA ILE A 75 1.70 -0.16 -1.34
C ILE A 75 2.55 -1.42 -1.38
N ASN A 76 3.67 -1.45 -0.66
CA ASN A 76 4.58 -2.59 -0.65
C ASN A 76 3.89 -3.86 -0.14
N ARG A 77 3.09 -3.74 0.92
CA ARG A 77 2.28 -4.85 1.45
C ARG A 77 1.30 -5.36 0.40
N GLU A 78 0.60 -4.47 -0.29
CA GLU A 78 -0.32 -4.86 -1.37
C GLU A 78 0.37 -5.57 -2.54
N LEU A 79 1.56 -5.10 -2.93
CA LEU A 79 2.37 -5.76 -3.96
C LEU A 79 2.83 -7.14 -3.52
N ALA A 80 3.26 -7.30 -2.26
CA ALA A 80 3.64 -8.60 -1.72
C ALA A 80 2.47 -9.59 -1.75
N ARG A 81 1.27 -9.15 -1.33
CA ARG A 81 0.03 -9.95 -1.37
C ARG A 81 -0.36 -10.33 -2.79
N TYR A 82 -0.24 -9.38 -3.74
CA TYR A 82 -0.49 -9.63 -5.16
C TYR A 82 0.45 -10.71 -5.72
N ASN A 83 1.76 -10.56 -5.51
CA ASN A 83 2.77 -11.49 -6.00
C ASN A 83 2.59 -12.88 -5.40
N TRP A 84 2.40 -12.96 -4.08
CA TRP A 84 2.14 -14.21 -3.38
C TRP A 84 0.91 -14.93 -3.93
N ALA A 85 -0.21 -14.22 -4.10
CA ALA A 85 -1.44 -14.81 -4.61
C ALA A 85 -1.28 -15.25 -6.07
N GLU A 86 -0.52 -14.50 -6.88
CA GLU A 86 -0.22 -14.87 -8.26
C GLU A 86 0.57 -16.19 -8.36
N GLU A 87 1.64 -16.34 -7.58
CA GLU A 87 2.43 -17.59 -7.57
C GLU A 87 1.64 -18.76 -6.97
N SER A 88 0.93 -18.53 -5.87
CA SER A 88 0.10 -19.56 -5.23
C SER A 88 -1.00 -20.10 -6.14
N ILE A 89 -1.58 -19.25 -7.00
CA ILE A 89 -2.56 -19.70 -8.00
C ILE A 89 -1.92 -20.69 -8.97
N LYS A 90 -0.70 -20.41 -9.45
CA LYS A 90 0.00 -21.27 -10.41
C LYS A 90 0.25 -22.66 -9.81
N GLU A 91 0.68 -22.71 -8.56
CA GLU A 91 0.89 -23.96 -7.82
C GLU A 91 -0.41 -24.75 -7.66
N VAL A 92 -1.49 -24.08 -7.25
CA VAL A 92 -2.79 -24.74 -7.00
C VAL A 92 -3.40 -25.34 -8.27
N ILE A 93 -3.23 -24.69 -9.43
CA ILE A 93 -3.81 -25.17 -10.68
C ILE A 93 -2.86 -26.05 -11.51
N ALA A 94 -1.61 -26.24 -11.08
CA ALA A 94 -0.56 -26.87 -11.88
C ALA A 94 -0.94 -28.27 -12.40
N ASP A 95 -1.55 -29.09 -11.54
CA ASP A 95 -1.92 -30.47 -11.87
C ASP A 95 -3.16 -30.57 -12.75
N GLU A 96 -4.04 -29.57 -12.69
CA GLU A 96 -5.34 -29.59 -13.37
C GLU A 96 -5.36 -28.74 -14.66
N ILE A 97 -4.40 -27.84 -14.85
CA ILE A 97 -4.39 -26.90 -15.98
C ILE A 97 -4.43 -27.59 -17.35
N ASN A 98 -3.81 -28.77 -17.46
CA ASN A 98 -3.78 -29.55 -18.70
C ASN A 98 -5.11 -30.24 -19.02
N ASN A 99 -6.03 -30.33 -18.05
CA ASN A 99 -7.37 -30.90 -18.24
C ASN A 99 -8.30 -29.92 -18.98
N TYR A 100 -7.95 -28.63 -19.03
CA TYR A 100 -8.77 -27.59 -19.66
C TYR A 100 -8.36 -27.33 -21.12
N LYS A 101 -9.36 -27.11 -21.97
CA LYS A 101 -9.16 -26.79 -23.40
C LYS A 101 -8.81 -25.32 -23.56
N GLY A 102 -7.90 -24.98 -24.48
CA GLY A 102 -7.52 -23.60 -24.77
C GLY A 102 -6.25 -23.54 -25.61
N TYR A 103 -6.10 -22.47 -26.37
CA TYR A 103 -4.95 -22.25 -27.26
C TYR A 103 -3.70 -21.84 -26.48
N GLY A 104 -3.87 -21.23 -25.30
CA GLY A 104 -2.75 -20.76 -24.48
C GLY A 104 -2.96 -20.96 -22.98
N TYR A 105 -1.88 -20.76 -22.23
CA TYR A 105 -1.85 -20.85 -20.76
C TYR A 105 -2.91 -19.97 -20.10
N ILE A 106 -3.16 -18.77 -20.61
CA ILE A 106 -4.11 -17.81 -20.03
C ILE A 106 -5.54 -18.37 -20.05
N GLU A 107 -6.01 -18.90 -21.18
CA GLU A 107 -7.37 -19.44 -21.30
C GLU A 107 -7.57 -20.68 -20.41
N LYS A 108 -6.56 -21.55 -20.36
CA LYS A 108 -6.58 -22.74 -19.50
C LYS A 108 -6.56 -22.38 -18.02
N SER A 109 -5.70 -21.44 -17.62
CA SER A 109 -5.60 -20.99 -16.24
C SER A 109 -6.88 -20.30 -15.75
N ILE A 110 -7.54 -19.49 -16.59
CA ILE A 110 -8.84 -18.88 -16.26
C ILE A 110 -9.90 -19.95 -15.97
N GLN A 111 -9.94 -21.01 -16.78
CA GLN A 111 -10.87 -22.13 -16.55
C GLN A 111 -10.53 -22.89 -15.27
N ALA A 112 -9.27 -23.24 -15.06
CA ALA A 112 -8.82 -23.92 -13.84
C ALA A 112 -9.16 -23.11 -12.57
N ILE A 113 -8.86 -21.80 -12.57
CA ILE A 113 -9.22 -20.90 -11.47
C ILE A 113 -10.72 -20.87 -11.21
N LYS A 114 -11.55 -20.88 -12.27
CA LYS A 114 -13.02 -20.83 -12.14
C LYS A 114 -13.59 -22.10 -11.50
N HIS A 115 -12.94 -23.24 -11.70
CA HIS A 115 -13.41 -24.55 -11.24
C HIS A 115 -12.74 -25.03 -9.95
N ASN A 116 -11.80 -24.26 -9.39
CA ASN A 116 -11.11 -24.56 -8.13
C ASN A 116 -11.36 -23.46 -7.09
N ASP A 117 -12.07 -23.80 -6.01
CA ASP A 117 -12.48 -22.84 -4.98
C ASP A 117 -11.30 -22.13 -4.30
N LYS A 118 -10.20 -22.84 -4.07
CA LYS A 118 -8.98 -22.27 -3.47
C LYS A 118 -8.32 -21.29 -4.44
N ALA A 119 -8.16 -21.67 -5.71
CA ALA A 119 -7.60 -20.80 -6.74
C ALA A 119 -8.47 -19.55 -6.98
N ASN A 120 -9.80 -19.70 -6.95
CA ASN A 120 -10.72 -18.57 -7.06
C ASN A 120 -10.59 -17.62 -5.86
N SER A 121 -10.47 -18.15 -4.64
CA SER A 121 -10.24 -17.33 -3.44
C SER A 121 -8.92 -16.56 -3.53
N LEU A 122 -7.84 -17.19 -3.98
CA LEU A 122 -6.55 -16.54 -4.21
C LEU A 122 -6.67 -15.47 -5.31
N ASN A 123 -7.41 -15.74 -6.38
CA ASN A 123 -7.63 -14.78 -7.46
C ASN A 123 -8.38 -13.52 -6.99
N ASN A 124 -9.31 -13.66 -6.04
CA ASN A 124 -9.99 -12.52 -5.42
C ASN A 124 -9.03 -11.68 -4.57
N ILE A 125 -8.14 -12.32 -3.79
CA ILE A 125 -7.07 -11.63 -3.05
C ILE A 125 -6.16 -10.88 -4.01
N LYS A 126 -5.68 -11.55 -5.06
CA LYS A 126 -4.82 -10.96 -6.10
C LYS A 126 -5.46 -9.71 -6.71
N LYS A 127 -6.71 -9.82 -7.17
CA LYS A 127 -7.45 -8.69 -7.78
C LYS A 127 -7.59 -7.53 -6.80
N TYR A 128 -8.00 -7.81 -5.56
CA TYR A 128 -8.22 -6.75 -4.58
C TYR A 128 -6.91 -6.05 -4.19
N ALA A 129 -5.83 -6.81 -3.99
CA ALA A 129 -4.51 -6.28 -3.68
C ALA A 129 -4.00 -5.36 -4.81
N LYS A 130 -4.12 -5.81 -6.07
CA LYS A 130 -3.76 -5.00 -7.25
C LYS A 130 -4.54 -3.69 -7.32
N GLN A 131 -5.86 -3.75 -7.12
CA GLN A 131 -6.70 -2.54 -7.14
C GLN A 131 -6.30 -1.54 -6.05
N ARG A 132 -5.93 -2.02 -4.85
CA ARG A 132 -5.45 -1.16 -3.77
C ARG A 132 -4.08 -0.55 -4.08
N SER A 133 -3.12 -1.34 -4.56
CA SER A 133 -1.80 -0.81 -4.95
C SER A 133 -1.93 0.22 -6.07
N ASP A 134 -2.80 -0.02 -7.04
CA ASP A 134 -2.99 0.89 -8.19
C ASP A 134 -3.62 2.21 -7.76
N ARG A 135 -4.59 2.19 -6.84
CA ARG A 135 -5.19 3.41 -6.28
C ARG A 135 -4.20 4.24 -5.45
N LEU A 136 -3.27 3.58 -4.77
CA LEU A 136 -2.25 4.25 -3.96
C LEU A 136 -1.03 4.66 -4.78
N SER A 137 -0.89 4.13 -5.99
CA SER A 137 0.23 4.43 -6.88
C SER A 137 0.38 5.94 -7.06
N TYR A 138 1.63 6.40 -7.02
CA TYR A 138 2.02 7.82 -7.04
C TYR A 138 1.57 8.67 -5.84
N LEU A 139 0.59 8.26 -5.02
CA LEU A 139 0.14 9.05 -3.86
C LEU A 139 1.25 9.23 -2.82
N ALA A 140 2.04 8.19 -2.55
CA ALA A 140 3.18 8.29 -1.64
C ALA A 140 4.17 9.39 -2.10
N ASN A 141 4.48 9.43 -3.39
CA ASN A 141 5.36 10.45 -3.96
C ASN A 141 4.72 11.84 -3.94
N SER A 142 3.43 11.95 -4.26
CA SER A 142 2.71 13.23 -4.18
C SER A 142 2.67 13.80 -2.76
N LEU A 143 2.47 12.96 -1.74
CA LEU A 143 2.54 13.36 -0.34
C LEU A 143 3.94 13.84 0.05
N LYS A 144 4.98 13.16 -0.46
CA LYS A 144 6.37 13.59 -0.23
C LYS A 144 6.65 14.94 -0.89
N ASN A 145 6.18 15.15 -2.11
CA ASN A 145 6.31 16.43 -2.80
C ASN A 145 5.61 17.57 -2.03
N LEU A 146 4.42 17.32 -1.49
CA LEU A 146 3.72 18.30 -0.64
C LEU A 146 4.51 18.61 0.63
N SER A 147 5.08 17.59 1.28
CA SER A 147 5.99 17.76 2.42
C SER A 147 7.17 18.68 2.08
N ASP A 148 7.81 18.48 0.92
CA ASP A 148 8.97 19.27 0.49
C ASP A 148 8.58 20.72 0.13
N ILE A 149 7.39 20.94 -0.43
CA ILE A 149 6.85 22.27 -0.71
C ILE A 149 6.64 23.04 0.60
N ILE A 150 6.00 22.43 1.60
CA ILE A 150 5.79 23.06 2.91
C ILE A 150 7.13 23.38 3.59
N LEU A 151 8.13 22.50 3.46
CA LEU A 151 9.48 22.77 3.95
C LEU A 151 10.16 23.95 3.25
N SER A 152 9.88 24.15 1.96
CA SER A 152 10.36 25.34 1.23
C SER A 152 9.70 26.63 1.72
N VAL A 153 8.39 26.58 2.03
CA VAL A 153 7.65 27.70 2.65
C VAL A 153 8.26 28.05 4.01
N GLN A 154 8.55 27.04 4.84
CA GLN A 154 9.24 27.21 6.12
C GLN A 154 10.57 27.97 5.96
N LYS A 155 11.44 27.53 5.06
CA LYS A 155 12.74 28.17 4.78
C LYS A 155 12.59 29.62 4.33
N THR A 156 11.53 29.92 3.58
CA THR A 156 11.24 31.27 3.09
C THR A 156 10.81 32.19 4.23
N LYS A 157 9.92 31.72 5.12
CA LYS A 157 9.46 32.48 6.29
C LYS A 157 10.61 32.82 7.25
N VAL A 158 11.49 31.85 7.54
CA VAL A 158 12.68 32.08 8.39
C VAL A 158 13.60 33.15 7.81
N LYS A 159 13.85 33.14 6.50
CA LYS A 159 14.71 34.13 5.83
C LYS A 159 14.15 35.55 5.86
N HIS A 160 12.83 35.69 5.85
CA HIS A 160 12.16 36.99 5.81
C HIS A 160 11.75 37.52 7.20
N GLY A 161 12.11 36.83 8.29
CA GLY A 161 11.87 37.31 9.65
C GLY A 161 10.39 37.57 9.97
N SER A 162 9.50 36.76 9.37
CA SER A 162 8.05 36.81 9.59
C SER A 162 7.60 35.72 10.56
#